data_AF-A0A067QE39-F1
#
_entry.id   AF-A0A067QE39-F1
#
_cell.length_a   1.000
_cell.length_b   1.000
_cell.length_c   1.000
_cell.angle_alpha   90.00
_cell.angle_beta   90.00
_cell.angle_gamma   90.00
#
_symmetry.space_group_name_H-M   'P 1'
#
loop_
_entity.id
_entity.type
_entity.pdbx_description
1 polymer ?
#
loop_
_entity_poly.entity_id
_entity_poly.type
_entity_poly.pdbx_seq_one_letter_code
_entity_poly.pdbx_strand_id
1 'polypeptide(L)' 'MKHRACVGAEFENAETLLISEVHMLLEHRKAQNESAEEEQEFSEVFMKTLTYTNRFRKFKNKETISSVRK' A
#
# COMPACT_ATOMS: atom_id res chain seq x y z
N MET A 1 29.92 13.54 5.09
CA MET A 1 28.72 14.42 5.04
C MET A 1 27.51 13.56 4.74
N LYS A 2 26.55 13.41 5.67
CA LYS A 2 25.29 12.66 5.41
C LYS A 2 24.29 13.63 4.77
N HIS A 3 23.98 13.44 3.50
CA HIS A 3 22.86 14.16 2.87
C HIS A 3 21.57 13.55 3.44
N ARG A 4 20.86 14.31 4.28
CA ARG A 4 19.51 13.96 4.71
C ARG A 4 18.57 14.28 3.55
N ALA A 5 17.67 13.36 3.20
CA ALA A 5 16.63 13.66 2.22
C ALA A 5 15.75 14.80 2.75
N CYS A 6 15.48 15.80 1.91
CA CYS A 6 14.55 16.88 2.25
C CYS A 6 13.11 16.36 2.16
N VAL A 7 12.56 15.89 3.28
CA VAL A 7 11.13 15.59 3.48
C VAL A 7 10.56 16.53 4.54
N GLY A 8 9.26 16.80 4.50
CA GLY A 8 8.58 17.60 5.53
C GLY A 8 8.76 17.00 6.93
N ALA A 9 8.67 17.85 7.97
CA ALA A 9 8.87 17.43 9.37
C ALA A 9 7.92 16.30 9.79
N GLU A 10 6.71 16.27 9.22
CA GLU A 10 5.69 15.24 9.41
C GLU A 10 6.12 13.85 8.92
N PHE A 11 7.15 13.76 8.06
CA PHE A 11 7.66 12.51 7.49
C PHE A 11 8.96 12.02 8.13
N GLU A 12 9.53 12.74 9.11
CA GLU A 12 10.84 12.37 9.69
C GLU A 12 10.83 10.98 10.34
N ASN A 13 9.69 10.57 10.92
CA ASN A 13 9.50 9.28 11.55
C ASN A 13 8.48 8.40 10.81
N ALA A 14 8.06 8.80 9.61
CA ALA A 14 7.10 8.03 8.84
C ALA A 14 7.76 6.78 8.25
N GLU A 15 7.10 5.64 8.39
CA GLU A 15 7.51 4.42 7.72
C GLU A 15 7.01 4.40 6.27
N THR A 16 7.89 4.07 5.34
CA THR A 16 7.52 3.91 3.94
C THR A 16 6.85 2.55 3.71
N LEU A 17 5.90 2.48 2.78
CA LEU A 17 5.34 1.22 2.30
C LEU A 17 5.77 0.96 0.86
N LEU A 18 6.12 -0.29 0.56
CA LEU A 18 6.33 -0.75 -0.81
C LEU A 18 5.01 -0.76 -1.57
N ILE A 19 5.04 -0.54 -2.89
CA ILE A 19 3.85 -0.62 -3.75
C ILE A 19 3.12 -1.96 -3.57
N SER A 20 3.88 -3.05 -3.42
CA SER A 20 3.35 -4.38 -3.15
C SER A 20 2.62 -4.49 -1.80
N GLU A 21 3.12 -3.83 -0.75
CA GLU A 21 2.49 -3.80 0.58
C GLU A 21 1.18 -3.00 0.53
N VAL A 22 1.21 -1.83 -0.12
CA VAL A 22 0.01 -1.02 -0.34
C VAL A 22 -1.06 -1.82 -1.08
N HIS A 23 -0.70 -2.54 -2.15
CA HIS A 23 -1.64 -3.38 -2.87
C HIS A 23 -2.28 -4.46 -1.98
N MET A 24 -1.49 -5.15 -1.14
CA MET A 24 -2.00 -6.16 -0.22
C MET A 24 -3.00 -5.58 0.79
N LEU A 25 -2.71 -4.40 1.32
CA LEU A 25 -3.59 -3.72 2.26
C LEU A 25 -4.92 -3.31 1.60
N LEU A 26 -4.87 -2.79 0.38
CA LEU A 26 -6.07 -2.38 -0.36
C LEU A 26 -6.93 -3.59 -0.77
N GLU A 27 -6.31 -4.68 -1.25
CA GLU A 27 -7.03 -5.92 -1.56
C GLU A 27 -7.70 -6.51 -0.31
N HIS A 28 -7.00 -6.53 0.82
CA HIS A 28 -7.57 -6.98 2.08
C HIS A 28 -8.76 -6.11 2.50
N ARG A 29 -8.63 -4.78 2.42
CA ARG A 29 -9.72 -3.86 2.74
C ARG A 29 -10.93 -4.03 1.82
N LYS A 30 -10.69 -4.33 0.53
CA LYS A 30 -11.74 -4.66 -0.45
C LYS A 30 -12.45 -5.96 -0.09
N ALA A 31 -11.72 -7.03 0.21
CA ALA A 31 -12.30 -8.29 0.64
C ALA A 31 -13.14 -8.16 1.92
N GLN A 32 -12.68 -7.36 2.89
CA GLN A 32 -13.45 -7.06 4.11
C GLN A 32 -14.79 -6.37 3.80
N ASN A 33 -14.82 -5.50 2.78
CA ASN A 33 -16.02 -4.78 2.35
C ASN A 33 -17.02 -5.71 1.65
N GLU A 34 -16.53 -6.58 0.78
CA GLU A 34 -17.34 -7.59 0.08
C GLU A 34 -17.96 -8.61 1.04
N SER A 35 -17.34 -8.81 2.20
CA SER A 35 -17.86 -9.67 3.28
C SER A 35 -18.72 -8.94 4.31
N ALA A 36 -18.88 -7.62 4.22
CA ALA A 36 -19.65 -6.84 5.19
C ALA A 36 -21.16 -6.98 4.95
N GLU A 37 -21.95 -6.88 6.02
CA GLU A 37 -23.42 -6.93 5.93
C GLU A 37 -23.98 -5.78 5.06
N GLU A 38 -23.34 -4.61 5.15
CA GLU A 38 -23.60 -3.46 4.29
C GLU A 38 -22.33 -3.11 3.51
N GLU A 39 -22.31 -3.46 2.23
CA GLU A 39 -21.22 -3.10 1.33
C GLU A 39 -21.21 -1.59 1.09
N GLN A 40 -20.05 -0.95 1.32
CA GLN A 40 -19.86 0.47 1.04
C GLN A 40 -19.14 0.64 -0.31
N GLU A 41 -19.58 1.61 -1.10
CA GLU A 41 -18.83 1.96 -2.31
C GLU A 41 -17.48 2.59 -1.95
N PHE A 42 -16.43 2.14 -2.61
CA PHE A 42 -15.11 2.74 -2.46
C PHE A 42 -15.00 4.04 -3.24
N SER A 43 -14.23 4.99 -2.69
CA SER A 43 -13.95 6.24 -3.39
C SER A 43 -13.16 6.02 -4.68
N GLU A 44 -13.28 6.96 -5.62
CA GLU A 44 -12.53 6.93 -6.87
C GLU A 44 -11.00 6.86 -6.62
N VAL A 45 -10.52 7.53 -5.57
CA VAL A 45 -9.10 7.50 -5.16
C VAL A 45 -8.69 6.09 -4.75
N PHE A 46 -9.53 5.37 -4.00
CA PHE A 46 -9.25 3.99 -3.62
C PHE A 46 -9.14 3.10 -4.87
N MET A 47 -10.11 3.18 -5.77
CA MET A 47 -10.14 2.36 -6.99
C MET A 47 -8.95 2.66 -7.92
N LYS A 48 -8.59 3.93 -8.08
CA LYS A 48 -7.39 4.35 -8.85
C LYS A 48 -6.12 3.82 -8.20
N THR A 49 -5.97 3.94 -6.88
CA THR A 49 -4.79 3.45 -6.15
C THR A 49 -4.67 1.94 -6.24
N LEU A 50 -5.78 1.21 -6.07
CA LEU A 50 -5.79 -0.25 -6.19
C LEU A 50 -5.36 -0.68 -7.60
N THR A 51 -5.88 -0.04 -8.64
CA THR A 51 -5.51 -0.30 -10.03
C THR A 51 -4.03 -0.01 -10.30
N TYR A 52 -3.54 1.14 -9.83
CA TYR A 52 -2.14 1.54 -9.98
C TYR A 52 -1.20 0.54 -9.29
N THR A 53 -1.49 0.21 -8.03
CA THR A 53 -0.65 -0.69 -7.24
C THR A 53 -0.69 -2.12 -7.77
N ASN A 54 -1.83 -2.59 -8.30
CA ASN A 54 -1.90 -3.89 -8.97
C ASN A 54 -1.03 -3.93 -10.24
N ARG A 55 -0.98 -2.84 -11.00
CA ARG A 55 -0.18 -2.74 -12.23
C ARG A 55 1.32 -2.69 -11.96
N PHE A 56 1.74 -1.96 -10.92
CA PHE A 56 3.16 -1.67 -10.68
C PHE A 56 3.79 -2.49 -9.54
N ARG A 57 3.02 -3.30 -8.81
CA ARG A 57 3.60 -4.22 -7.82
C ARG A 57 4.58 -5.17 -8.50
N LYS A 58 5.81 -5.21 -8.00
CA LYS A 58 6.83 -6.15 -8.47
C LYS A 58 6.72 -7.51 -7.79
N PHE A 59 6.27 -7.52 -6.53
CA PHE A 59 6.18 -8.70 -5.70
C PHE A 59 4.72 -9.01 -5.38
N LYS A 60 4.32 -10.27 -5.54
CA LYS A 60 2.94 -10.74 -5.29
C LYS A 60 2.84 -11.64 -4.06
N ASN A 61 3.95 -12.19 -3.58
CA ASN A 61 4.02 -13.10 -2.45
C ASN A 61 4.55 -12.36 -1.20
N LYS A 62 3.92 -12.60 -0.04
CA LYS A 62 4.22 -11.96 1.25
C LYS A 62 5.65 -12.26 1.75
N GLU A 63 6.14 -13.49 1.54
CA GLU A 63 7.49 -13.91 1.91
C GLU A 63 8.55 -13.19 1.08
N THR A 64 8.30 -13.02 -0.23
CA THR A 64 9.19 -12.23 -1.10
C THR A 64 9.23 -10.76 -0.66
N ILE A 65 8.07 -10.17 -0.35
CA ILE A 65 7.97 -8.79 0.15
C ILE A 65 8.77 -8.64 1.44
N SER A 66 8.57 -9.54 2.40
CA SER A 66 9.31 -9.54 3.67
C SER A 66 10.81 -9.72 3.45
N SER A 67 11.22 -10.56 2.49
CA SER A 67 12.64 -10.78 2.17
C SER A 67 13.30 -9.56 1.55
N VAL A 68 12.59 -8.76 0.75
CA VAL A 68 13.10 -7.52 0.13
C VAL A 68 13.16 -6.36 1.12
N ARG A 69 12.32 -6.37 2.16
CA ARG A 69 12.29 -5.32 3.20
C ARG A 69 13.40 -5.47 4.24
N LYS A 70 13.94 -6.68 4.40
CA LYS A 70 15.08 -6.99 5.29
C LYS A 70 16.39 -6.48 4.71
#